data_AF-A0A929F750-F1
#
_entry.id   AF-A0A929F750-F1
#
_cell.length_a   1.000
_cell.length_b   1.000
_cell.length_c   1.000
_cell.angle_alpha   90.00
_cell.angle_beta   90.00
_cell.angle_gamma   90.00
#
_symmetry.space_group_name_H-M   'P 1'
#
loop_
_entity.id
_entity.type
_entity.pdbx_description
1 polymer ?
#
loop_
_entity_poly.entity_id
_entity_poly.type
_entity_poly.pdbx_seq_one_letter_code
_entity_poly.pdbx_strand_id
1 'polypeptide(L)'
;MKRCSKCLLPGNFPDIDFDKKRVCNFCRNHGKNNELIDSQDREKLKVDFEETLENCRDKAQYDCLVCVSGGKDSTYLAYLLSQEYSLKVLGFTCDTGFLSDIAC
;
A
#
# COMPACT_ATOMS: atom_id res chain seq x y z
N MET A 1 -9.65 16.19 27.27
CA MET A 1 -9.22 16.14 25.86
C MET A 1 -10.27 15.35 25.06
N LYS A 2 -10.93 15.96 24.07
CA LYS A 2 -11.95 15.27 23.27
C LYS A 2 -11.27 14.23 22.36
N ARG A 3 -11.86 13.05 22.21
CA ARG A 3 -11.39 11.97 21.32
C ARG A 3 -12.54 11.44 20.49
N CYS A 4 -12.24 11.01 19.27
CA CYS A 4 -13.22 10.38 18.40
C CYS A 4 -13.72 9.06 19.00
N SER A 5 -15.03 8.85 19.01
CA SER A 5 -15.65 7.61 19.51
C SER A 5 -15.38 6.39 18.63
N LYS A 6 -14.92 6.58 17.38
CA LYS A 6 -14.59 5.50 16.43
C LYS A 6 -13.11 5.17 16.32
N CYS A 7 -12.26 6.19 16.09
CA CYS A 7 -10.83 6.00 15.81
C CYS A 7 -9.90 6.49 16.91
N LEU A 8 -10.44 6.96 18.04
CA LEU A 8 -9.69 7.50 19.19
C LEU A 8 -8.83 8.75 18.88
N LEU A 9 -8.91 9.29 17.66
CA LEU A 9 -8.15 10.46 17.23
C LEU A 9 -8.41 11.65 18.17
N PRO A 10 -7.36 12.33 18.65
CA PRO A 10 -7.49 13.39 19.62
C PRO A 10 -7.92 14.71 18.98
N GLY A 11 -8.59 15.56 19.76
CA GLY A 11 -9.11 16.85 19.29
C GLY A 11 -8.07 17.94 19.02
N ASN A 12 -6.78 17.65 19.17
CA ASN A 12 -5.67 18.53 18.75
C ASN A 12 -5.07 18.09 17.40
N PHE A 13 -5.67 17.10 16.73
CA PHE A 13 -5.27 16.72 15.38
C PHE A 13 -5.63 17.83 14.39
N PRO A 14 -4.76 18.19 13.43
CA PRO A 14 -5.04 19.23 12.44
C PRO A 14 -6.37 19.01 11.72
N ASP A 15 -7.14 20.09 11.53
CA ASP A 15 -8.40 20.10 10.78
C ASP A 15 -9.47 19.09 11.26
N ILE A 16 -9.41 18.70 12.55
CA ILE A 16 -10.38 17.77 13.13
C ILE A 16 -11.67 18.49 13.54
N ASP A 17 -12.81 17.97 13.07
CA ASP A 17 -14.14 18.44 13.43
C ASP A 17 -15.01 17.30 13.96
N PHE A 18 -15.79 17.54 15.01
CA PHE A 18 -16.61 16.52 15.68
C PHE A 18 -18.09 16.79 15.50
N ASP A 19 -18.85 15.73 15.22
CA ASP A 19 -20.31 15.81 15.20
C ASP A 19 -20.91 15.71 16.61
N LYS A 20 -22.24 15.81 16.70
CA LYS A 20 -22.99 15.66 17.95
C LYS A 20 -22.79 14.27 18.62
N LYS A 21 -22.32 13.26 17.89
CA LYS A 21 -22.05 11.89 18.38
C LYS A 21 -20.57 11.65 18.71
N ARG A 22 -19.73 12.70 18.73
CA ARG A 22 -18.27 12.63 18.94
C ARG A 22 -17.53 11.81 17.88
N VAL A 23 -18.06 11.70 16.66
CA VAL A 23 -17.37 11.09 15.52
C VAL A 23 -16.63 12.18 14.75
N CYS A 24 -15.33 12.01 14.47
CA CYS A 24 -14.56 13.00 13.72
C CYS A 24 -14.91 13.02 12.23
N ASN A 25 -14.67 14.15 11.56
CA ASN A 25 -14.82 14.36 10.12
C ASN A 25 -14.15 13.27 9.28
N PHE A 26 -12.96 12.82 9.65
CA PHE A 26 -12.27 11.71 8.97
C PHE A 26 -13.09 10.41 9.01
N CYS A 27 -13.63 10.01 10.17
CA CYS A 27 -14.48 8.83 10.29
C CYS A 27 -15.85 8.98 9.60
N ARG A 28 -16.38 10.21 9.51
CA ARG A 28 -17.62 10.48 8.77
C ARG A 28 -17.40 10.41 7.26
N ASN A 29 -16.21 10.79 6.79
CA ASN A 29 -15.82 10.76 5.38
C ASN A 29 -15.25 9.40 4.93
N HIS A 30 -14.85 8.55 5.88
CA HIS A 30 -14.30 7.21 5.63
C HIS A 30 -15.25 6.26 4.87
N GLY A 31 -16.52 6.63 4.67
CA GLY A 31 -17.47 5.88 3.82
C GLY A 31 -17.87 6.58 2.52
N LYS A 32 -17.50 7.85 2.31
CA LYS A 32 -17.85 8.61 1.09
C LYS A 32 -16.81 8.46 -0.02
N ASN A 33 -15.55 8.20 0.35
CA ASN A 33 -14.46 7.94 -0.59
C ASN A 33 -14.09 6.45 -0.67
N ASN A 34 -14.81 5.59 0.07
CA ASN A 34 -14.77 4.15 -0.12
C ASN A 34 -15.84 3.75 -1.14
N GLU A 35 -15.87 4.42 -2.28
CA GLU A 35 -16.28 3.70 -3.48
C GLU A 35 -15.26 2.58 -3.61
N LEU A 36 -15.65 1.39 -3.14
CA LEU A 36 -14.94 0.16 -3.43
C LEU A 36 -14.58 0.23 -4.91
N ILE A 37 -13.29 0.23 -5.23
CA ILE A 37 -12.81 0.26 -6.62
C ILE A 37 -13.71 -0.68 -7.40
N ASP A 38 -14.56 -0.11 -8.26
CA ASP A 38 -15.54 -0.91 -8.99
C ASP A 38 -14.75 -1.94 -9.80
N SER A 39 -15.37 -3.08 -10.07
CA SER A 39 -14.81 -4.14 -10.91
C SER A 39 -14.16 -3.59 -12.20
N GLN A 40 -14.76 -2.55 -12.80
CA GLN A 40 -14.23 -1.87 -13.98
C GLN A 40 -12.94 -1.08 -13.73
N ASP A 41 -12.81 -0.42 -12.58
CA ASP A 41 -11.60 0.33 -12.23
C ASP A 41 -10.46 -0.61 -11.83
N ARG A 42 -10.78 -1.79 -11.28
CA ARG A 42 -9.78 -2.85 -11.05
C ARG A 42 -9.18 -3.35 -12.35
N GLU A 43 -10.00 -3.53 -13.39
CA GLU A 43 -9.51 -4.01 -14.69
C GLU A 43 -8.63 -2.95 -15.37
N LYS A 44 -9.02 -1.67 -15.32
CA LYS A 44 -8.17 -0.57 -15.85
C LYS A 44 -6.81 -0.52 -15.15
N LEU A 45 -6.80 -0.63 -13.82
CA LEU A 45 -5.55 -0.65 -13.04
C LEU A 45 -4.70 -1.88 -13.38
N LYS A 46 -5.33 -3.00 -13.69
CA LYS A 46 -4.61 -4.22 -14.10
C LYS A 46 -3.97 -4.04 -15.48
N VAL A 47 -4.68 -3.47 -16.45
CA VAL A 47 -4.14 -3.18 -17.78
C VAL A 47 -2.97 -2.19 -17.70
N ASP A 48 -3.13 -1.08 -16.99
CA ASP A 48 -2.08 -0.08 -16.78
C ASP A 48 -0.82 -0.69 -16.11
N PHE A 49 -1.04 -1.59 -15.14
CA PHE A 49 0.03 -2.34 -14.51
C PHE A 49 0.75 -3.26 -15.50
N GLU A 50 0.02 -4.07 -16.27
CA GLU A 50 0.60 -4.98 -17.27
C GLU A 50 1.38 -4.22 -18.36
N GLU A 51 0.86 -3.09 -18.83
CA GLU A 51 1.59 -2.21 -19.76
C GLU A 51 2.88 -1.66 -19.15
N THR A 52 2.86 -1.31 -17.86
CA THR A 52 4.06 -0.85 -17.14
C THR A 52 5.11 -1.96 -17.06
N LEU A 53 4.70 -3.20 -16.79
CA LEU A 53 5.61 -4.35 -16.70
C LEU A 53 6.28 -4.65 -18.05
N GLU A 54 5.52 -4.63 -19.14
CA GLU A 54 6.09 -4.83 -20.48
C GLU A 54 7.04 -3.69 -20.87
N ASN A 55 6.74 -2.46 -20.42
CA ASN A 55 7.62 -1.32 -20.67
C ASN A 55 8.93 -1.35 -19.88
N CYS A 56 9.06 -2.11 -18.80
CA CYS A 56 10.33 -2.20 -18.06
C CYS A 56 11.14 -3.48 -18.37
N ARG A 57 10.51 -4.49 -18.98
CA ARG A 57 11.11 -5.80 -19.25
C ARG A 57 12.33 -5.71 -20.17
N ASP A 58 13.40 -6.41 -19.78
CA ASP A 58 14.64 -6.63 -20.54
C ASP A 58 15.40 -5.37 -20.99
N LYS A 59 15.14 -4.23 -20.35
CA LYS A 59 15.86 -2.97 -20.62
C LYS A 59 17.16 -2.82 -19.81
N ALA A 60 17.35 -3.63 -18.77
CA ALA A 60 18.54 -3.62 -17.92
C ALA A 60 18.83 -5.02 -17.33
N GLN A 61 19.82 -5.12 -16.44
CA GLN A 61 20.13 -6.34 -15.70
C GLN A 61 18.94 -6.83 -14.86
N TYR A 62 18.16 -5.91 -14.31
CA TYR A 62 16.93 -6.16 -13.57
C TYR A 62 15.80 -5.34 -14.19
N ASP A 63 14.59 -5.90 -14.20
CA ASP A 63 13.41 -5.26 -14.77
C ASP A 63 12.74 -4.31 -13.76
N CYS A 64 12.83 -4.63 -12.46
CA CYS A 64 12.28 -3.79 -11.39
C CYS A 64 13.04 -3.96 -10.07
N LEU A 65 12.88 -2.98 -9.17
CA LEU A 65 13.36 -3.02 -7.80
C LEU A 65 12.17 -3.17 -6.85
N VAL A 66 12.26 -4.12 -5.92
CA VAL A 66 11.23 -4.35 -4.89
C VAL A 66 11.85 -4.18 -3.52
N CYS A 67 11.28 -3.28 -2.72
CA CYS A 67 11.65 -3.13 -1.32
C CYS A 67 11.07 -4.30 -0.52
N VAL A 68 11.93 -5.17 -0.01
CA VAL A 68 11.57 -6.34 0.79
C VAL A 68 11.79 -6.05 2.26
N SER A 69 10.72 -6.11 3.05
CA SER A 69 10.76 -5.86 4.50
C SER A 69 10.85 -7.12 5.34
N GLY A 70 10.79 -8.30 4.71
CA GLY A 70 10.56 -9.59 5.38
C GLY A 70 9.09 -9.84 5.76
N GLY A 71 8.20 -8.89 5.48
CA GLY A 71 6.76 -9.04 5.69
C GLY A 71 6.09 -9.78 4.54
N LYS A 72 5.04 -10.55 4.86
CA LYS A 72 4.25 -11.36 3.91
C LYS A 72 3.85 -10.62 2.62
N ASP A 73 3.49 -9.34 2.74
CA ASP A 73 2.97 -8.57 1.61
C ASP A 73 4.10 -8.25 0.62
N SER A 74 5.28 -7.88 1.13
CA SER A 74 6.48 -7.65 0.30
C SER A 74 7.01 -8.94 -0.32
N THR A 75 6.99 -10.05 0.43
CA THR A 75 7.41 -11.36 -0.06
C THR A 75 6.46 -11.87 -1.14
N TYR A 76 5.14 -11.70 -0.95
CA TYR A 76 4.15 -12.09 -1.95
C TYR A 76 4.28 -11.25 -3.23
N LEU A 77 4.53 -9.94 -3.11
CA LEU A 77 4.78 -9.08 -4.27
C LEU A 77 6.03 -9.54 -5.05
N ALA A 78 7.13 -9.83 -4.35
CA ALA A 78 8.34 -10.34 -4.99
C ALA A 78 8.11 -11.70 -5.68
N TYR A 79 7.36 -12.60 -5.03
CA TYR A 79 6.94 -13.87 -5.63
C TYR A 79 6.11 -13.64 -6.90
N LEU A 80 5.08 -12.79 -6.83
CA LEU A 80 4.17 -12.52 -7.95
C LEU A 80 4.94 -11.99 -9.17
N LEU A 81 5.77 -10.97 -8.97
CA LEU A 81 6.56 -10.36 -10.04
C LEU A 81 7.58 -11.32 -10.66
N SER A 82 8.22 -12.16 -9.84
CA SER A 82 9.26 -13.08 -10.31
C SER A 82 8.70 -14.38 -10.90
N GLN A 83 7.67 -14.97 -10.31
CA GLN A 83 7.16 -16.29 -10.69
C GLN A 83 5.99 -16.20 -11.68
N GLU A 84 5.03 -15.33 -11.42
CA GLU A 84 3.83 -15.23 -12.27
C GLU A 84 4.09 -14.31 -13.48
N TYR A 85 4.80 -13.19 -13.27
CA TYR A 85 5.15 -12.23 -14.33
C TYR A 85 6.54 -12.43 -14.95
N SER A 86 7.34 -13.38 -14.42
CA SER A 86 8.66 -13.74 -14.95
C SER A 86 9.61 -12.54 -15.10
N LEU A 87 9.59 -11.59 -14.17
CA LEU A 87 10.50 -10.44 -14.16
C LEU A 87 11.78 -10.72 -13.39
N LYS A 88 12.88 -10.11 -13.83
CA LYS A 88 14.16 -10.06 -13.10
C LYS A 88 14.07 -9.03 -11.99
N VAL A 89 13.61 -9.46 -10.82
CA VAL A 89 13.42 -8.59 -9.66
C VAL A 89 14.72 -8.39 -8.88
N LEU A 90 15.08 -7.14 -8.60
CA LEU A 90 16.10 -6.78 -7.61
C LEU A 90 15.46 -6.53 -6.25
N GLY A 91 15.66 -7.44 -5.30
CA GLY A 91 15.24 -7.23 -3.91
C GLY A 91 16.15 -6.24 -3.20
N PHE A 92 15.55 -5.27 -2.49
CA PHE A 92 16.28 -4.31 -1.66
C PHE A 92 15.69 -4.25 -0.25
N THR A 93 16.53 -4.43 0.75
CA THR A 93 16.15 -4.31 2.16
C THR A 93 16.97 -3.18 2.78
N CYS A 94 16.28 -2.25 3.44
CA CYS A 94 16.91 -1.17 4.18
C CYS A 94 16.86 -1.49 5.67
N ASP A 95 18.01 -1.72 6.28
CA ASP A 95 18.11 -1.86 7.72
C ASP A 95 18.19 -0.48 8.39
N THR A 96 17.22 -0.22 9.24
CA THR A 96 17.09 1.03 10.01
C THR A 96 17.48 0.86 11.49
N GLY A 97 18.03 -0.31 11.85
CA GLY A 97 18.36 -0.69 13.23
C GLY A 97 17.21 -1.36 13.98
N PHE A 98 16.10 -1.65 13.28
CA PHE A 98 14.91 -2.33 13.82
C PHE A 98 14.52 -3.57 13.02
N LEU A 99 15.37 -4.04 12.10
CA LEU A 99 15.10 -5.28 11.39
C LEU A 99 15.12 -6.44 12.40
N SER A 100 14.14 -7.34 12.29
CA SER A 100 14.16 -8.57 13.07
C SER A 100 15.17 -9.54 12.48
N ASP A 101 15.77 -10.40 13.32
CA ASP A 101 16.72 -11.44 12.89
C ASP A 101 16.13 -12.45 11.87
N ILE A 102 14.81 -12.46 11.70
CA ILE A 102 14.06 -13.38 10.83
C ILE A 102 13.64 -12.71 9.52
N ALA A 103 13.83 -11.39 9.37
CA ALA A 103 13.43 -10.66 8.16
C ALA A 103 14.46 -10.87 7.04
N CYS A 104 13.98 -11.36 5.89
CA CYS A 104 14.71 -11.47 4.62
C CYS A 104 13.74 -11.22 3.47
#